data_AF-A0A833LJ41-F1
#
_entry.id   AF-A0A833LJ41-F1
#
_cell.length_a   1.000
_cell.length_b   1.000
_cell.length_c   1.000
_cell.angle_alpha   90.00
_cell.angle_beta   90.00
_cell.angle_gamma   90.00
#
_symmetry.space_group_name_H-M   'P 1'
#
loop_
_entity.id
_entity.type
_entity.pdbx_description
1 polymer ?
#
loop_
_entity_poly.entity_id
_entity_poly.type
_entity_poly.pdbx_seq_one_letter_code
_entity_poly.pdbx_strand_id
1 'polypeptide(L)'
;LTIEAATENEAVKREIFAGLCPVLKPGAMLATNTSSLSITRLASATDRPERFIGIHFMNPVPVMELVEVIRGIATDDETFSTTGEFVARLGKTMTVAEDFPGFIVNRILLPMINEAIYVLHEGVGSVDAIDTAMRLGAHHPMGPLQLADFIGLDTCLSIMQVLYDGLSDSKYRPCPLLVKYVEAGWLGRKTGRGFYDYRGETPVPTR
;
A
#
# COMPACT_ATOMS: atom_id res chain seq x y z
N LEU A 1 5.57 -0.13 22.86
CA LEU A 1 5.24 0.15 21.45
C LEU A 1 3.77 -0.14 21.25
N THR A 2 3.02 0.82 20.72
CA THR A 2 1.65 0.62 20.22
C THR A 2 1.67 0.80 18.72
N ILE A 3 1.04 -0.12 17.97
CA ILE A 3 0.95 -0.06 16.50
C ILE A 3 -0.52 0.09 16.12
N GLU A 4 -0.89 1.23 15.57
CA GLU A 4 -2.21 1.45 15.00
C GLU A 4 -2.28 0.78 13.62
N ALA A 5 -3.31 -0.03 13.39
CA ALA A 5 -3.55 -0.74 12.12
C ALA A 5 -5.06 -0.89 11.85
N ALA A 6 -5.86 0.10 12.27
CA ALA A 6 -7.31 0.01 12.29
C ALA A 6 -7.93 0.47 10.97
N THR A 7 -7.46 1.58 10.40
CA THR A 7 -8.06 2.18 9.20
C THR A 7 -7.06 3.07 8.46
N GLU A 8 -7.22 3.21 7.14
CA GLU A 8 -6.45 4.17 6.32
C GLU A 8 -7.09 5.57 6.28
N ASN A 9 -8.14 5.82 7.06
CA ASN A 9 -8.71 7.16 7.18
C ASN A 9 -7.86 8.03 8.12
N GLU A 10 -7.25 9.09 7.60
CA GLU A 10 -6.35 9.98 8.36
C GLU A 10 -7.05 10.63 9.57
N ALA A 11 -8.30 11.07 9.43
CA ALA A 11 -9.04 11.72 10.51
C ALA A 11 -9.29 10.73 11.66
N VAL A 12 -9.70 9.50 11.34
CA VAL A 12 -9.92 8.46 12.36
C VAL A 12 -8.60 8.05 13.02
N LYS A 13 -7.50 7.93 12.28
CA LYS A 13 -6.18 7.67 12.88
C LYS A 13 -5.79 8.76 13.88
N ARG A 14 -6.01 10.04 13.55
CA ARG A 14 -5.75 11.18 14.45
C ARG A 14 -6.61 11.10 15.72
N GLU A 15 -7.88 10.74 15.61
CA GLU A 15 -8.76 10.52 16.76
C GLU A 15 -8.26 9.38 17.66
N ILE A 16 -7.81 8.27 17.06
CA ILE A 16 -7.19 7.14 17.77
C ILE A 16 -5.97 7.62 18.55
N PHE A 17 -5.06 8.39 17.92
CA PHE A 17 -3.88 8.89 18.62
C PHE A 17 -4.23 9.87 19.73
N ALA A 18 -5.19 10.78 19.51
CA ALA A 18 -5.65 11.71 20.54
C ALA A 18 -6.22 10.99 21.77
N GLY A 19 -6.95 9.88 21.57
CA GLY A 19 -7.45 9.05 22.67
C GLY A 19 -6.36 8.21 23.36
N LEU A 20 -5.33 7.78 22.63
CA LEU A 20 -4.25 6.95 23.16
C LEU A 20 -3.19 7.73 23.93
N CYS A 21 -2.76 8.89 23.43
CA CYS A 21 -1.63 9.64 24.00
C CYS A 21 -1.75 9.87 25.53
N PRO A 22 -2.91 10.28 26.08
CA PRO A 22 -3.06 10.54 27.53
C PRO A 22 -2.93 9.30 28.42
N VAL A 23 -3.20 8.10 27.90
CA VAL A 23 -3.17 6.85 28.68
C VAL A 23 -1.86 6.08 28.53
N LEU A 24 -1.00 6.50 27.60
CA LEU A 24 0.30 5.89 27.36
C LEU A 24 1.35 6.41 28.34
N LYS A 25 2.27 5.51 28.74
CA LYS A 25 3.44 5.89 29.54
C LYS A 25 4.27 6.96 28.81
N PRO A 26 5.00 7.85 29.52
CA PRO A 26 5.76 8.93 28.90
C PRO A 26 6.79 8.48 27.84
N GLY A 27 7.43 7.32 28.05
CA GLY A 27 8.40 6.74 27.12
C GLY A 27 7.80 5.80 26.06
N ALA A 28 6.46 5.68 25.96
CA ALA A 28 5.86 4.76 25.00
C ALA A 28 5.95 5.30 23.58
N MET A 29 6.49 4.48 22.67
CA MET A 29 6.48 4.72 21.22
C MET A 29 5.11 4.44 20.60
N LEU A 30 4.76 5.29 19.62
CA LEU A 30 3.62 5.12 18.73
C LEU A 30 4.12 4.73 17.35
N ALA A 31 3.43 3.79 16.72
CA ALA A 31 3.63 3.46 15.33
C ALA A 31 2.29 3.33 14.61
N THR A 32 2.31 3.47 13.29
CA THR A 32 1.16 3.25 12.43
C THR A 32 1.53 2.35 11.28
N ASN A 33 0.70 1.33 11.04
CA ASN A 33 0.64 0.63 9.77
C ASN A 33 -0.25 1.41 8.83
N THR A 34 0.40 2.01 7.83
CA THR A 34 -0.20 2.77 6.76
C THR A 34 0.54 2.45 5.47
N SER A 35 -0.16 2.49 4.35
CA SER A 35 0.44 2.21 3.04
C SER A 35 0.78 3.47 2.26
N SER A 36 0.30 4.64 2.73
CA SER A 36 0.34 5.86 1.92
C SER A 36 0.21 7.19 2.68
N LEU A 37 -0.25 7.18 3.94
CA LEU A 37 -0.39 8.42 4.72
C LEU A 37 0.98 8.93 5.22
N SER A 38 1.13 10.25 5.26
CA SER A 38 2.36 10.89 5.74
C SER A 38 2.57 10.65 7.24
N ILE A 39 3.73 10.08 7.57
CA ILE A 39 4.15 9.83 8.95
C ILE A 39 4.41 11.14 9.67
N THR A 40 5.03 12.12 9.01
CA THR A 40 5.28 13.46 9.54
C THR A 40 3.97 14.14 9.96
N ARG A 41 2.94 14.02 9.11
CA ARG A 41 1.64 14.64 9.36
C ARG A 41 0.88 13.96 10.49
N LEU A 42 0.97 12.63 10.61
CA LEU A 42 0.35 11.89 11.71
C LEU A 42 1.08 12.15 13.02
N ALA A 43 2.41 12.18 13.01
CA ALA A 43 3.25 12.45 14.17
C ALA A 43 2.94 13.82 14.80
N SER A 44 2.72 14.86 13.98
CA SER A 44 2.43 16.21 14.46
C SER A 44 1.08 16.36 15.17
N ALA A 45 0.20 15.36 15.05
CA ALA A 45 -1.06 15.30 15.79
C ALA A 45 -0.92 14.62 17.17
N THR A 46 0.30 14.23 17.57
CA THR A 46 0.58 13.54 18.84
C THR A 46 1.37 14.42 19.81
N ASP A 47 1.43 14.03 21.08
CA ASP A 47 2.26 14.67 22.12
C ASP A 47 3.73 14.21 22.12
N ARG A 48 4.11 13.35 21.17
CA ARG A 48 5.41 12.66 21.12
C ARG A 48 5.91 12.42 19.68
N PRO A 49 6.01 13.46 18.84
CA PRO A 49 6.37 13.31 17.43
C PRO A 49 7.74 12.62 17.23
N GLU A 50 8.67 12.75 18.18
CA GLU A 50 9.98 12.08 18.14
C GLU A 50 9.87 10.57 18.34
N ARG A 51 8.85 10.13 19.09
CA ARG A 51 8.55 8.72 19.38
C ARG A 51 7.47 8.13 18.48
N PHE A 52 7.24 8.76 17.33
CA PHE A 52 6.27 8.31 16.33
C PHE A 52 6.98 7.78 15.08
N ILE A 53 6.54 6.63 14.55
CA ILE A 53 7.17 6.01 13.37
C ILE A 53 6.17 5.25 12.47
N GLY A 54 6.43 5.20 11.17
CA GLY A 54 5.69 4.34 10.25
C GLY A 54 6.24 2.92 10.22
N ILE A 55 5.35 1.93 10.25
CA ILE A 55 5.70 0.51 10.08
C ILE A 55 4.71 -0.10 9.10
N HIS A 56 5.10 -0.25 7.85
CA HIS A 56 4.24 -0.80 6.80
C HIS A 56 4.54 -2.29 6.58
N PHE A 57 3.60 -3.13 7.00
CA PHE A 57 3.66 -4.57 6.77
C PHE A 57 3.06 -4.94 5.42
N MET A 58 3.67 -5.91 4.74
CA MET A 58 3.16 -6.45 3.48
C MET A 58 2.11 -7.54 3.73
N ASN A 59 1.03 -7.55 2.95
CA ASN A 59 -0.05 -8.54 3.06
C ASN A 59 0.22 -9.79 2.19
N PRO A 60 0.05 -11.02 2.70
CA PRO A 60 -0.32 -11.42 4.08
C PRO A 60 0.81 -11.30 5.09
N VAL A 61 0.56 -10.58 6.20
CA VAL A 61 1.59 -10.22 7.20
C VAL A 61 2.38 -11.41 7.75
N PRO A 62 1.80 -12.59 8.06
CA PRO A 62 2.60 -13.70 8.58
C PRO A 62 3.59 -14.27 7.56
N VAL A 63 3.27 -14.21 6.27
CA VAL A 63 4.02 -14.85 5.19
C VAL A 63 5.06 -13.91 4.59
N MET A 64 4.73 -12.62 4.43
CA MET A 64 5.62 -11.68 3.76
C MET A 64 6.82 -11.30 4.62
N GLU A 65 8.03 -11.35 4.06
CA GLU A 65 9.27 -11.18 4.83
C GLU A 65 9.64 -9.72 5.07
N LEU A 66 9.10 -8.79 4.29
CA LEU A 66 9.49 -7.38 4.27
C LEU A 66 8.61 -6.51 5.18
N VAL A 67 9.23 -5.55 5.86
CA VAL A 67 8.58 -4.41 6.52
C VAL A 67 9.28 -3.12 6.10
N GLU A 68 8.53 -2.16 5.59
CA GLU A 68 9.05 -0.80 5.39
C GLU A 68 8.94 -0.03 6.72
N VAL A 69 10.05 0.58 7.15
CA VAL A 69 10.12 1.45 8.32
C VAL A 69 10.34 2.87 7.84
N ILE A 70 9.44 3.76 8.24
CA ILE A 70 9.33 5.11 7.67
C ILE A 70 9.52 6.14 8.78
N ARG A 71 10.56 6.96 8.63
CA ARG A 71 10.83 8.08 9.55
C ARG A 71 9.98 9.27 9.15
N GLY A 72 9.22 9.81 10.09
CA GLY A 72 8.73 11.18 9.96
C GLY A 72 9.88 12.16 10.21
N ILE A 73 9.71 13.43 9.84
CA ILE A 73 10.75 14.45 9.98
C ILE A 73 11.26 14.62 11.43
N ALA A 74 10.41 14.32 12.42
CA ALA A 74 10.72 14.44 13.83
C ALA A 74 11.23 13.13 14.47
N THR A 75 11.06 11.98 13.81
CA THR A 75 11.37 10.66 14.39
C THR A 75 12.84 10.56 14.80
N ASP A 76 13.09 10.33 16.09
CA ASP A 76 14.44 10.26 16.63
C ASP A 76 15.14 8.92 16.32
N ASP A 77 16.46 8.90 16.48
CA ASP A 77 17.28 7.72 16.19
C ASP A 77 17.01 6.57 17.18
N GLU A 78 16.62 6.86 18.42
CA GLU A 78 16.28 5.85 19.42
C GLU A 78 15.02 5.08 19.01
N THR A 79 13.98 5.80 18.57
CA THR A 79 12.72 5.26 18.07
C THR A 79 12.95 4.42 16.82
N PHE A 80 13.77 4.92 15.90
CA PHE A 80 14.15 4.21 14.68
C PHE A 80 14.90 2.91 14.99
N SER A 81 15.95 2.97 15.84
CA SER A 81 16.73 1.81 16.24
C SER A 81 15.88 0.76 16.97
N THR A 82 15.06 1.19 17.93
CA THR A 82 14.16 0.31 18.69
C THR A 82 13.14 -0.38 17.78
N THR A 83 12.67 0.32 16.74
CA THR A 83 11.77 -0.26 15.74
C THR A 83 12.50 -1.31 14.88
N GLY A 84 13.75 -1.05 14.51
CA GLY A 84 14.58 -2.04 13.80
C GLY A 84 14.79 -3.32 14.61
N GLU A 85 15.08 -3.21 15.90
CA GLU A 85 15.15 -4.37 16.79
C GLU A 85 13.82 -5.12 16.88
N PHE A 86 12.70 -4.40 16.95
CA PHE A 86 11.37 -4.99 16.96
C PHE A 86 11.10 -5.78 15.67
N VAL A 87 11.36 -5.20 14.49
CA VAL A 87 11.19 -5.87 13.19
C VAL A 87 12.08 -7.11 13.10
N ALA A 88 13.34 -7.03 13.54
CA ALA A 88 14.25 -8.17 13.55
C ALA A 88 13.75 -9.32 14.46
N ARG A 89 13.19 -9.01 15.63
CA ARG A 89 12.60 -10.01 16.54
C ARG A 89 11.39 -10.73 15.93
N LEU A 90 10.70 -10.12 14.97
CA LEU A 90 9.61 -10.74 14.21
C LEU A 90 10.11 -11.68 13.09
N GLY A 91 11.43 -11.78 12.89
CA GLY A 91 12.01 -12.53 11.77
C GLY A 91 11.75 -11.87 10.41
N LYS A 92 11.49 -10.55 10.39
CA LYS A 92 11.24 -9.77 9.17
C LYS A 92 12.50 -9.00 8.77
N THR A 93 12.63 -8.74 7.48
CA THR A 93 13.64 -7.83 6.91
C THR A 93 13.10 -6.41 6.92
N MET A 94 13.84 -5.51 7.56
CA MET A 94 13.55 -4.08 7.54
C MET A 94 14.10 -3.43 6.26
N THR A 95 13.30 -2.58 5.62
CA THR A 95 13.78 -1.60 4.62
C THR A 95 13.40 -0.20 5.07
N VAL A 96 14.32 0.75 4.89
CA VAL A 96 14.11 2.15 5.27
C VAL A 96 13.50 2.91 4.11
N ALA A 97 12.37 3.55 4.32
CA ALA A 97 11.77 4.47 3.37
C ALA A 97 11.68 5.89 3.96
N GLU A 98 11.84 6.87 3.10
CA GLU A 98 11.53 8.26 3.43
C GLU A 98 10.01 8.48 3.43
N ASP A 99 9.53 9.47 4.19
CA ASP A 99 8.10 9.83 4.27
C ASP A 99 7.62 10.51 2.98
N PHE A 100 7.43 9.70 1.94
CA PHE A 100 6.90 10.09 0.65
C PHE A 100 5.68 9.25 0.24
N PRO A 101 4.78 9.79 -0.62
CA PRO A 101 3.62 9.06 -1.10
C PRO A 101 3.98 7.67 -1.67
N GLY A 102 3.42 6.63 -1.05
CA GLY A 102 3.61 5.22 -1.46
C GLY A 102 4.96 4.60 -1.12
N PHE A 103 5.80 5.27 -0.32
CA PHE A 103 7.08 4.76 0.18
C PHE A 103 7.97 4.19 -0.94
N ILE A 104 8.42 2.93 -0.86
CA ILE A 104 9.23 2.30 -1.91
C ILE A 104 8.39 1.34 -2.72
N VAL A 105 7.77 0.35 -2.08
CA VAL A 105 7.07 -0.73 -2.78
C VAL A 105 5.92 -0.18 -3.61
N ASN A 106 5.00 0.57 -3.00
CA ASN A 106 3.81 1.05 -3.70
C ASN A 106 4.13 2.14 -4.73
N ARG A 107 5.17 2.93 -4.48
CA ARG A 107 5.69 3.95 -5.40
C ARG A 107 6.14 3.37 -6.75
N ILE A 108 6.57 2.10 -6.78
CA ILE A 108 7.04 1.41 -7.97
C ILE A 108 5.95 0.46 -8.50
N LEU A 109 5.40 -0.38 -7.63
CA LEU A 109 4.49 -1.47 -8.00
C LEU A 109 3.17 -0.96 -8.60
N LEU A 110 2.53 0.03 -7.97
CA LEU A 110 1.21 0.48 -8.42
C LEU A 110 1.28 1.20 -9.77
N PRO A 111 2.27 2.07 -10.05
CA PRO A 111 2.45 2.60 -11.39
C PRO A 111 2.72 1.52 -12.45
N MET A 112 3.48 0.46 -12.13
CA MET A 112 3.68 -0.67 -13.05
C MET A 112 2.36 -1.41 -13.34
N ILE A 113 1.53 -1.64 -12.32
CA ILE A 113 0.19 -2.23 -12.50
C ILE A 113 -0.69 -1.29 -13.33
N ASN A 114 -0.70 0.01 -13.02
CA ASN A 114 -1.47 1.02 -13.74
C ASN A 114 -1.06 1.08 -15.22
N GLU A 115 0.22 0.91 -15.52
CA GLU A 115 0.73 0.81 -16.89
C GLU A 115 0.19 -0.43 -17.61
N ALA A 116 0.17 -1.59 -16.97
CA ALA A 116 -0.45 -2.79 -17.54
C ALA A 116 -1.95 -2.58 -17.86
N ILE A 117 -2.64 -1.76 -17.05
CA ILE A 117 -4.04 -1.39 -17.30
C ILE A 117 -4.13 -0.43 -18.50
N TYR A 118 -3.17 0.47 -18.70
CA TYR A 118 -3.09 1.29 -19.92
C TYR A 118 -2.86 0.43 -21.17
N VAL A 119 -1.93 -0.52 -21.12
CA VAL A 119 -1.67 -1.48 -22.22
C VAL A 119 -2.96 -2.21 -22.62
N LEU A 120 -3.76 -2.65 -21.64
CA LEU A 120 -5.08 -3.22 -21.89
C LEU A 120 -6.08 -2.20 -22.43
N HIS A 121 -6.11 -1.00 -21.84
CA HIS A 121 -7.05 0.06 -22.21
C HIS A 121 -6.88 0.52 -23.67
N GLU A 122 -5.64 0.57 -24.14
CA GLU A 122 -5.24 0.97 -25.49
C GLU A 122 -5.33 -0.18 -26.51
N GLY A 123 -5.68 -1.39 -26.05
CA GLY A 123 -5.91 -2.55 -26.92
C GLY A 123 -4.63 -3.21 -27.44
N VAL A 124 -3.49 -3.01 -26.78
CA VAL A 124 -2.20 -3.59 -27.17
C VAL A 124 -2.20 -5.12 -26.99
N GLY A 125 -2.92 -5.63 -25.98
CA GLY A 125 -3.04 -7.06 -25.72
C GLY A 125 -4.28 -7.39 -24.87
N SER A 126 -4.66 -8.68 -24.88
CA SER A 126 -5.71 -9.20 -23.98
C SER A 126 -5.18 -9.33 -22.55
N VAL A 127 -6.10 -9.51 -21.60
CA VAL A 127 -5.74 -9.69 -20.18
C VAL A 127 -4.75 -10.86 -20.01
N ASP A 128 -5.05 -12.01 -20.63
CA ASP A 128 -4.20 -13.20 -20.56
C ASP A 128 -2.83 -13.01 -21.22
N ALA A 129 -2.77 -12.30 -22.35
CA ALA A 129 -1.52 -12.04 -23.05
C ALA A 129 -0.59 -11.14 -22.23
N ILE A 130 -1.12 -10.07 -21.62
CA ILE A 130 -0.37 -9.13 -20.79
C ILE A 130 0.20 -9.85 -19.55
N ASP A 131 -0.63 -10.61 -18.85
CA ASP A 131 -0.21 -11.35 -17.67
C ASP A 131 0.77 -12.47 -18.00
N THR A 132 0.59 -13.17 -19.13
CA THR A 132 1.54 -14.18 -19.61
C THR A 132 2.88 -13.55 -19.99
N ALA A 133 2.89 -12.39 -20.66
CA ALA A 133 4.12 -11.70 -21.02
C ALA A 133 4.92 -11.27 -19.78
N MET A 134 4.27 -10.74 -18.75
CA MET A 134 4.97 -10.33 -17.52
C MET A 134 5.41 -11.52 -16.67
N ARG A 135 4.62 -12.60 -16.63
CA ARG A 135 4.99 -13.81 -15.90
C ARG A 135 6.16 -14.54 -16.55
N LEU A 136 6.13 -14.75 -17.85
CA LEU A 136 7.14 -15.55 -18.56
C LEU A 136 8.31 -14.70 -19.07
N GLY A 137 8.04 -13.49 -19.53
CA GLY A 137 9.06 -12.58 -20.09
C GLY A 137 9.83 -11.81 -19.02
N ALA A 138 9.13 -11.25 -18.02
CA ALA A 138 9.75 -10.53 -16.90
C ALA A 138 9.96 -11.42 -15.65
N HIS A 139 9.60 -12.70 -15.73
CA HIS A 139 9.76 -13.68 -14.65
C HIS A 139 9.05 -13.28 -13.33
N HIS A 140 7.91 -12.57 -13.44
CA HIS A 140 7.09 -12.26 -12.27
C HIS A 140 6.29 -13.50 -11.83
N PRO A 141 6.08 -13.72 -10.51
CA PRO A 141 5.31 -14.87 -10.02
C PRO A 141 3.82 -14.79 -10.40
N MET A 142 3.32 -13.58 -10.64
CA MET A 142 1.94 -13.29 -10.99
C MET A 142 1.90 -12.15 -12.03
N GLY A 143 0.97 -12.24 -12.97
CA GLY A 143 0.74 -11.16 -13.92
C GLY A 143 0.17 -9.90 -13.24
N PRO A 144 0.46 -8.70 -13.75
CA PRO A 144 0.06 -7.45 -13.11
C PRO A 144 -1.46 -7.26 -13.00
N LEU A 145 -2.26 -7.76 -13.95
CA LEU A 145 -3.72 -7.61 -13.92
C LEU A 145 -4.34 -8.59 -12.92
N GLN A 146 -3.87 -9.84 -12.89
CA GLN A 146 -4.25 -10.80 -11.86
C GLN A 146 -3.82 -10.33 -10.47
N LEU A 147 -2.64 -9.71 -10.35
CA LEU A 147 -2.17 -9.13 -9.10
C LEU A 147 -3.05 -7.95 -8.65
N ALA A 148 -3.47 -7.09 -9.58
CA ALA A 148 -4.41 -6.01 -9.29
C ALA A 148 -5.74 -6.55 -8.74
N ASP A 149 -6.28 -7.62 -9.35
CA ASP A 149 -7.51 -8.27 -8.87
C ASP A 149 -7.34 -8.95 -7.50
N PHE A 150 -6.12 -9.41 -7.19
CA PHE A 150 -5.80 -9.97 -5.87
C PHE A 150 -5.69 -8.89 -4.79
N ILE A 151 -5.07 -7.74 -5.11
CA ILE A 151 -4.97 -6.58 -4.22
C ILE A 151 -6.35 -5.92 -4.00
N GLY A 152 -7.15 -5.86 -5.06
CA GLY A 152 -8.40 -5.12 -5.11
C GLY A 152 -8.26 -3.82 -5.90
N LEU A 153 -9.12 -3.64 -6.90
CA LEU A 153 -8.99 -2.53 -7.85
C LEU A 153 -9.27 -1.16 -7.23
N ASP A 154 -10.15 -1.09 -6.23
CA ASP A 154 -10.38 0.10 -5.42
C ASP A 154 -9.15 0.48 -4.58
N THR A 155 -8.45 -0.50 -4.01
CA THR A 155 -7.17 -0.27 -3.32
C THR A 155 -6.12 0.25 -4.29
N CYS A 156 -5.98 -0.37 -5.46
CA CYS A 156 -5.07 0.11 -6.51
C CYS A 156 -5.38 1.55 -6.92
N LEU A 157 -6.66 1.87 -7.15
CA LEU A 157 -7.09 3.21 -7.52
C LEU A 157 -6.79 4.22 -6.40
N SER A 158 -7.12 3.89 -5.15
CA SER A 158 -6.86 4.74 -3.99
C SER A 158 -5.37 5.08 -3.87
N ILE A 159 -4.48 4.10 -4.03
CA ILE A 159 -3.04 4.33 -3.96
C ILE A 159 -2.56 5.20 -5.13
N MET A 160 -3.03 4.94 -6.35
CA MET A 160 -2.69 5.79 -7.51
C MET A 160 -3.15 7.23 -7.31
N GLN A 161 -4.31 7.44 -6.70
CA GLN A 161 -4.79 8.78 -6.36
C GLN A 161 -3.90 9.47 -5.32
N VAL A 162 -3.48 8.75 -4.27
CA VAL A 162 -2.51 9.29 -3.29
C VAL A 162 -1.18 9.65 -3.95
N LEU A 163 -0.68 8.82 -4.87
CA LEU A 163 0.52 9.13 -5.64
C LEU A 163 0.31 10.39 -6.49
N TYR A 164 -0.80 10.46 -7.23
CA TYR A 164 -1.10 11.59 -8.10
C TYR A 164 -1.21 12.91 -7.32
N ASP A 165 -2.01 12.93 -6.26
CA ASP A 165 -2.25 14.14 -5.47
C ASP A 165 -1.01 14.53 -4.66
N GLY A 166 -0.38 13.55 -4.01
CA GLY A 166 0.78 13.77 -3.15
C GLY A 166 2.03 14.23 -3.88
N LEU A 167 2.16 13.90 -5.16
CA LEU A 167 3.29 14.31 -6.01
C LEU A 167 2.92 15.42 -7.00
N SER A 168 1.63 15.65 -7.19
CA SER A 168 1.09 16.64 -8.12
C SER A 168 1.65 16.49 -9.55
N ASP A 169 1.81 15.24 -10.01
CA ASP A 169 2.41 14.91 -11.29
C ASP A 169 1.53 13.94 -12.10
N SER A 170 1.13 14.37 -13.30
CA SER A 170 0.33 13.61 -14.28
C SER A 170 0.94 12.27 -14.70
N LYS A 171 2.23 12.03 -14.45
CA LYS A 171 2.84 10.71 -14.54
C LYS A 171 2.09 9.65 -13.73
N TYR A 172 1.50 10.02 -12.60
CA TYR A 172 0.81 9.11 -11.68
C TYR A 172 -0.71 9.10 -11.84
N ARG A 173 -1.25 9.66 -12.93
CA ARG A 173 -2.69 9.66 -13.18
C ARG A 173 -3.24 8.21 -13.25
N PRO A 174 -4.32 7.88 -12.54
CA PRO A 174 -4.96 6.58 -12.66
C PRO A 174 -5.43 6.31 -14.10
N CYS A 175 -5.37 5.05 -14.55
CA CYS A 175 -5.92 4.68 -15.84
C CYS A 175 -7.45 4.84 -15.85
N PRO A 176 -8.07 5.46 -16.86
CA PRO A 176 -9.52 5.59 -16.94
C PRO A 176 -10.28 4.27 -16.90
N LEU A 177 -9.67 3.18 -17.39
CA LEU A 177 -10.24 1.84 -17.31
C LEU A 177 -10.34 1.34 -15.86
N LEU A 178 -9.30 1.59 -15.06
CA LEU A 178 -9.29 1.26 -13.63
C LEU A 178 -10.43 1.98 -12.90
N VAL A 179 -10.59 3.28 -13.16
CA VAL A 179 -11.67 4.09 -12.57
C VAL A 179 -13.03 3.49 -12.90
N LYS A 180 -13.29 3.19 -14.17
CA LYS A 180 -14.56 2.59 -14.61
C LYS A 180 -14.84 1.22 -13.97
N TYR A 181 -13.82 0.39 -13.79
CA TYR A 181 -13.97 -0.91 -13.15
C TYR A 181 -14.36 -0.77 -11.68
N VAL A 182 -13.72 0.17 -10.97
CA VAL A 182 -14.06 0.47 -9.57
C VAL A 182 -15.48 1.03 -9.45
N GLU A 183 -15.86 1.97 -10.31
CA GLU A 183 -17.24 2.54 -10.35
C GLU A 183 -18.30 1.48 -10.66
N ALA A 184 -17.96 0.47 -11.48
CA ALA A 184 -18.83 -0.67 -11.79
C ALA A 184 -18.91 -1.71 -10.66
N GLY A 185 -18.17 -1.54 -9.56
CA GLY A 185 -18.06 -2.50 -8.47
C GLY A 185 -17.29 -3.77 -8.84
N TRP A 186 -16.47 -3.73 -9.90
CA TRP A 186 -15.60 -4.83 -10.30
C TRP A 186 -14.27 -4.64 -9.57
N LEU A 187 -14.20 -5.14 -8.35
CA LEU A 187 -13.08 -4.90 -7.43
C LEU A 187 -12.09 -6.07 -7.37
N GLY A 188 -12.14 -6.99 -8.33
CA GLY A 188 -11.29 -8.18 -8.38
C GLY A 188 -11.88 -9.35 -7.62
N ARG A 189 -11.01 -10.14 -6.96
CA ARG A 189 -11.40 -11.41 -6.31
C ARG A 189 -12.47 -11.23 -5.24
N LYS A 190 -12.40 -10.15 -4.46
CA LYS A 190 -13.32 -9.90 -3.33
C LYS A 190 -14.78 -9.67 -3.76
N THR A 191 -15.02 -9.28 -5.01
CA THR A 191 -16.37 -9.12 -5.59
C THR A 191 -16.65 -10.19 -6.66
N GLY A 192 -15.78 -11.19 -6.79
CA GLY A 192 -15.89 -12.25 -7.80
C GLY A 192 -15.63 -11.79 -9.24
N ARG A 193 -15.23 -10.53 -9.47
CA ARG A 193 -15.03 -9.97 -10.81
C ARG A 193 -14.13 -8.74 -10.79
N GLY A 194 -13.17 -8.71 -11.71
CA GLY A 194 -12.30 -7.58 -12.03
C GLY A 194 -11.82 -7.68 -13.47
N PHE A 195 -10.51 -7.74 -13.70
CA PHE A 195 -9.93 -8.12 -15.00
C PHE A 195 -10.20 -9.59 -15.35
N TYR A 196 -10.34 -10.44 -14.35
CA TYR A 196 -10.82 -11.81 -14.45
C TYR A 196 -12.20 -11.98 -13.81
N ASP A 197 -12.97 -12.94 -14.31
CA ASP A 197 -14.18 -13.46 -13.68
C ASP A 197 -13.82 -14.63 -12.76
N TYR A 198 -14.12 -14.50 -11.47
CA TYR A 198 -13.78 -15.45 -10.43
C TYR A 198 -15.00 -16.24 -9.92
N ARG A 199 -16.15 -16.16 -10.62
CA ARG A 199 -17.39 -16.85 -10.21
C ARG A 199 -17.38 -18.35 -10.52
N GLY A 200 -16.53 -18.78 -11.46
CA GLY A 200 -16.30 -20.18 -11.78
C GLY A 200 -15.15 -20.80 -10.99
N GLU A 201 -14.89 -22.09 -11.21
CA GLU A 201 -13.76 -22.80 -10.58
C GLU A 201 -12.40 -22.26 -11.04
N THR A 202 -12.31 -21.85 -12.30
CA THR A 202 -11.11 -21.26 -12.90
C THR A 202 -11.35 -19.79 -13.25
N PRO A 203 -10.43 -18.88 -12.91
CA PRO A 203 -10.53 -17.49 -13.33
C PRO A 203 -10.50 -17.36 -14.85
N VAL A 204 -11.46 -16.65 -15.43
CA VAL A 204 -11.56 -16.43 -16.88
C VAL A 204 -11.29 -14.95 -17.21
N PRO A 205 -10.41 -14.60 -18.14
CA PRO A 205 -10.19 -13.22 -18.55
C PRO A 205 -11.48 -12.54 -19.03
N THR A 206 -11.75 -11.31 -18.59
CA THR A 206 -12.96 -10.57 -18.99
C THR A 206 -12.84 -9.86 -20.35
N ARG A 207 -11.63 -9.77 -20.89
CA ARG A 207 -11.27 -9.16 -22.17
C ARG A 207 -10.09 -9.87 -22.82
#